data_AF-E6ZIB3-F1
#
_entry.id   AF-E6ZIB3-F1
#
_cell.length_a   1.000
_cell.length_b   1.000
_cell.length_c   1.000
_cell.angle_alpha   90.00
_cell.angle_beta   90.00
_cell.angle_gamma   90.00
#
_symmetry.space_group_name_H-M   'P 1'
#
loop_
_entity.id
_entity.type
_entity.pdbx_description
1 polymer ?
#
loop_
_entity_poly.entity_id
_entity_poly.type
_entity_poly.pdbx_seq_one_letter_code
_entity_poly.pdbx_strand_id
1 'polypeptide(L)'
;MALTLADRAIGAIIGAAVADAAAQPMHWIYSPERLKEILSDLEPSPEFRPQSANPFYRRTTGEQTCYGDQAYVLLESLSQCGDVNVEDLTKRIYQFFGPGTVYDLPLNDPYRKKGGPKAILPIDGPWRNGSLKAFFRNVDAGKEETGCDVDCQMDGVTKLAPVVAMYAGRPEMLEKVEKAIRVTQNNDMCVAVTLAAARFLEHFILNGPDPKALDAVLAQLNDPQRQNPQELDRAVIGNATCLFTLRSKGIIYGGRQGQMRRKRQMCRKHRNDVKPKTHKQMQQKNAATEKCYNHRNEAEAKTYKPTKQMPKKNAANTKNTQNPKTTERNAANTSTKRKCTRLLGGPDLRDGPVLWDRPERRSYS
;
A
#
# COMPACT_ATOMS: atom_id res chain seq x y z
N MET A 1 -23.94 -7.58 -26.89
CA MET A 1 -24.85 -7.35 -25.75
C MET A 1 -24.27 -6.20 -24.92
N ALA A 2 -25.09 -5.44 -24.20
CA ALA A 2 -24.56 -4.49 -23.21
C ALA A 2 -24.03 -5.27 -22.00
N LEU A 3 -22.92 -4.82 -21.42
CA LEU A 3 -22.38 -5.42 -20.19
C LEU A 3 -23.36 -5.22 -19.03
N THR A 4 -23.51 -6.24 -18.19
CA THR A 4 -24.27 -6.14 -16.93
C THR A 4 -23.47 -5.40 -15.86
N LEU A 5 -24.11 -5.07 -14.73
CA LEU A 5 -23.41 -4.56 -13.55
C LEU A 5 -22.39 -5.58 -13.03
N ALA A 6 -22.75 -6.87 -13.02
CA ALA A 6 -21.87 -7.96 -12.61
C ALA A 6 -20.62 -8.06 -13.51
N ASP A 7 -20.79 -7.97 -14.83
CA ASP A 7 -19.66 -7.97 -15.77
C ASP A 7 -18.70 -6.80 -15.52
N ARG A 8 -19.23 -5.63 -15.19
CA ARG A 8 -18.40 -4.44 -14.87
C ARG A 8 -17.73 -4.54 -13.51
N ALA A 9 -18.39 -5.12 -12.50
CA ALA A 9 -17.80 -5.39 -11.19
C ALA A 9 -16.66 -6.42 -11.29
N ILE A 10 -16.86 -7.50 -12.05
CA ILE A 10 -15.81 -8.49 -12.38
C ILE A 10 -14.68 -7.82 -13.19
N GLY A 11 -15.03 -7.03 -14.19
CA GLY A 11 -14.08 -6.28 -15.02
C GLY A 11 -13.23 -5.29 -14.24
N ALA A 12 -13.77 -4.68 -13.17
CA ALA A 12 -13.00 -3.82 -12.27
C ALA A 12 -11.91 -4.60 -11.50
N ILE A 13 -12.25 -5.78 -10.98
CA ILE A 13 -11.31 -6.64 -10.24
C ILE A 13 -10.25 -7.21 -11.18
N ILE A 14 -10.67 -7.85 -12.28
CA ILE A 14 -9.75 -8.48 -13.25
C ILE A 14 -8.90 -7.41 -13.94
N GLY A 15 -9.50 -6.28 -14.34
CA GLY A 15 -8.79 -5.17 -14.97
C GLY A 15 -7.70 -4.57 -14.08
N ALA A 16 -7.94 -4.43 -12.77
CA ALA A 16 -6.93 -4.00 -11.82
C ALA A 16 -5.75 -5.00 -11.72
N ALA A 17 -6.05 -6.30 -11.59
CA ALA A 17 -5.03 -7.35 -11.52
C ALA A 17 -4.22 -7.49 -12.82
N VAL A 18 -4.87 -7.35 -13.98
CA VAL A 18 -4.21 -7.34 -15.30
C VAL A 18 -3.32 -6.11 -15.44
N ALA A 19 -3.78 -4.92 -15.04
CA ALA A 19 -3.02 -3.68 -15.14
C ALA A 19 -1.76 -3.67 -14.24
N ASP A 20 -1.86 -4.19 -13.01
CA ASP A 20 -0.70 -4.28 -12.10
C ASP A 20 0.37 -5.24 -12.64
N ALA A 21 -0.02 -6.43 -13.10
CA ALA A 21 0.88 -7.39 -13.73
C ALA A 21 1.46 -6.89 -15.07
N ALA A 22 0.69 -6.17 -15.87
CA ALA A 22 1.14 -5.57 -17.13
C ALA A 22 2.21 -4.48 -16.92
N ALA A 23 2.04 -3.67 -15.87
CA ALA A 23 2.93 -2.55 -15.55
C ALA A 23 4.14 -2.92 -14.67
N GLN A 24 4.07 -4.04 -13.92
CA GLN A 24 5.12 -4.53 -13.01
C GLN A 24 6.55 -4.48 -13.61
N PRO A 25 6.79 -4.90 -14.87
CA PRO A 25 8.13 -4.88 -15.47
C PRO A 25 8.76 -3.49 -15.65
N MET A 26 7.95 -2.42 -15.65
CA MET A 26 8.39 -1.02 -15.84
C MET A 26 8.24 -0.15 -14.59
N HIS A 27 7.84 -0.74 -13.47
CA HIS A 27 7.49 -0.03 -12.26
C HIS A 27 8.66 0.82 -11.71
N TRP A 28 8.35 2.04 -11.27
CA TRP A 28 9.30 3.04 -10.73
C TRP A 28 10.41 3.56 -11.68
N ILE A 29 10.20 3.50 -13.00
CA ILE A 29 11.00 4.29 -13.96
C ILE A 29 10.52 5.76 -13.96
N TYR A 30 11.25 6.65 -13.27
CA TYR A 30 10.84 8.05 -13.08
C TYR A 30 11.35 9.07 -14.12
N SER A 31 12.32 8.72 -14.97
CA SER A 31 12.80 9.61 -16.04
C SER A 31 11.95 9.41 -17.30
N PRO A 32 11.30 10.45 -17.83
CA PRO A 32 10.55 10.36 -19.09
C PRO A 32 11.44 9.95 -20.27
N GLU A 33 12.69 10.40 -20.27
CA GLU A 33 13.68 10.07 -21.31
C GLU A 33 14.02 8.58 -21.28
N ARG A 34 14.32 8.02 -20.09
CA ARG A 34 14.60 6.59 -19.90
C ARG A 34 13.37 5.72 -20.16
N LEU A 35 12.18 6.20 -19.80
CA LEU A 35 10.93 5.50 -20.10
C LEU A 35 10.70 5.46 -21.62
N LYS A 36 10.89 6.58 -22.33
CA LYS A 36 10.79 6.62 -23.80
C LYS A 36 11.79 5.68 -24.49
N GLU A 37 13.01 5.58 -23.97
CA GLU A 37 14.04 4.65 -24.46
C GLU A 37 13.59 3.19 -24.29
N ILE A 38 13.05 2.82 -23.11
CA ILE A 38 12.56 1.47 -22.78
C ILE A 38 11.22 1.13 -23.47
N LEU A 39 10.48 2.11 -23.96
CA LEU A 39 9.25 1.88 -24.73
C LEU A 39 9.53 1.72 -26.23
N SER A 40 10.63 2.30 -26.75
CA SER A 40 10.88 2.35 -28.19
C SER A 40 11.15 0.99 -28.86
N ASP A 41 11.47 -0.05 -28.09
CA ASP A 41 11.57 -1.44 -28.54
C ASP A 41 10.28 -2.27 -28.31
N LEU A 42 9.23 -1.68 -27.74
CA LEU A 42 7.96 -2.35 -27.42
C LEU A 42 6.71 -1.77 -28.11
N GLU A 43 6.76 -0.53 -28.60
CA GLU A 43 5.61 0.07 -29.31
C GLU A 43 5.10 -0.86 -30.43
N PRO A 44 3.78 -1.11 -30.55
CA PRO A 44 2.67 -0.48 -29.84
C PRO A 44 2.18 -1.19 -28.56
N SER A 45 2.86 -2.25 -28.10
CA SER A 45 2.44 -3.12 -26.99
C SER A 45 3.45 -3.10 -25.82
N PRO A 46 3.43 -2.04 -24.98
CA PRO A 46 4.35 -1.90 -23.85
C PRO A 46 4.00 -2.77 -22.62
N GLU A 47 2.81 -3.34 -22.59
CA GLU A 47 2.35 -4.28 -21.55
C GLU A 47 3.21 -5.55 -21.49
N PHE A 48 3.34 -6.14 -20.29
CA PHE A 48 3.97 -7.44 -20.09
C PHE A 48 5.38 -7.56 -20.72
N ARG A 49 6.22 -6.52 -20.58
CA ARG A 49 7.62 -6.54 -21.08
C ARG A 49 8.33 -7.83 -20.58
N PRO A 50 8.85 -8.70 -21.49
CA PRO A 50 9.45 -9.98 -21.09
C PRO A 50 10.71 -9.85 -20.23
N GLN A 51 11.48 -8.78 -20.43
CA GLN A 51 12.66 -8.46 -19.64
C GLN A 51 12.37 -7.24 -18.76
N SER A 52 12.17 -7.45 -17.46
CA SER A 52 11.91 -6.38 -16.51
C SER A 52 13.00 -5.30 -16.53
N ALA A 53 12.55 -4.05 -16.70
CA ALA A 53 13.38 -2.85 -16.62
C ALA A 53 13.22 -2.13 -15.25
N ASN A 54 12.52 -2.77 -14.31
CA ASN A 54 12.32 -2.31 -12.94
C ASN A 54 13.66 -2.17 -12.19
N PRO A 55 14.03 -0.98 -11.69
CA PRO A 55 15.33 -0.77 -11.06
C PRO A 55 15.38 -1.18 -9.57
N PHE A 56 14.30 -1.69 -8.98
CA PHE A 56 14.20 -2.00 -7.55
C PHE A 56 13.98 -3.49 -7.23
N TYR A 57 13.20 -4.21 -8.01
CA TYR A 57 12.90 -5.63 -7.77
C TYR A 57 12.65 -6.42 -9.05
N ARG A 58 12.85 -7.73 -9.00
CA ARG A 58 12.57 -8.68 -10.09
C ARG A 58 11.47 -9.65 -9.68
N ARG A 59 10.50 -9.82 -10.58
CA ARG A 59 9.47 -10.87 -10.57
C ARG A 59 9.34 -11.40 -11.99
N THR A 60 8.71 -12.56 -12.14
CA THR A 60 8.35 -13.09 -13.46
C THR A 60 7.25 -12.21 -14.06
N THR A 61 7.41 -11.81 -15.32
CA THR A 61 6.41 -11.01 -16.03
C THR A 61 5.06 -11.73 -16.03
N GLY A 62 4.00 -11.00 -15.66
CA GLY A 62 2.66 -11.57 -15.44
C GLY A 62 2.34 -11.86 -13.96
N GLU A 63 3.33 -11.85 -13.07
CA GLU A 63 3.09 -11.80 -11.63
C GLU A 63 2.65 -10.40 -11.17
N GLN A 64 1.86 -10.36 -10.09
CA GLN A 64 1.44 -9.12 -9.43
C GLN A 64 2.62 -8.38 -8.78
N THR A 65 2.41 -7.12 -8.42
CA THR A 65 3.23 -6.40 -7.44
C THR A 65 2.67 -6.60 -6.02
N CYS A 66 3.29 -6.01 -5.00
CA CYS A 66 2.68 -5.92 -3.66
C CYS A 66 1.33 -5.18 -3.64
N TYR A 67 0.97 -4.46 -4.71
CA TYR A 67 -0.30 -3.76 -4.82
C TYR A 67 -1.40 -4.72 -5.28
N GLY A 68 -1.20 -5.43 -6.39
CA GLY A 68 -2.10 -6.49 -6.83
C GLY A 68 -2.24 -7.63 -5.82
N ASP A 69 -1.14 -8.05 -5.17
CA ASP A 69 -1.19 -9.07 -4.13
C ASP A 69 -1.98 -8.60 -2.87
N GLN A 70 -1.96 -7.30 -2.53
CA GLN A 70 -2.83 -6.76 -1.47
C GLN A 70 -4.31 -6.73 -1.89
N ALA A 71 -4.58 -6.44 -3.17
CA ALA A 71 -5.93 -6.51 -3.72
C ALA A 71 -6.47 -7.94 -3.72
N TYR A 72 -5.62 -8.93 -4.04
CA TYR A 72 -5.95 -10.35 -3.96
C TYR A 72 -6.29 -10.79 -2.53
N VAL A 73 -5.46 -10.43 -1.54
CA VAL A 73 -5.73 -10.75 -0.12
C VAL A 73 -7.01 -10.09 0.38
N LEU A 74 -7.32 -8.85 -0.06
CA LEU A 74 -8.61 -8.21 0.24
C LEU A 74 -9.78 -8.96 -0.40
N LEU A 75 -9.68 -9.34 -1.67
CA LEU A 75 -10.69 -10.12 -2.38
C LEU A 75 -10.96 -11.47 -1.68
N GLU A 76 -9.90 -12.16 -1.25
CA GLU A 76 -10.04 -13.42 -0.51
C GLU A 76 -10.77 -13.23 0.82
N SER A 77 -10.38 -12.22 1.61
CA SER A 77 -11.04 -11.88 2.88
C SER A 77 -12.54 -11.59 2.69
N LEU A 78 -12.88 -10.73 1.73
CA LEU A 78 -14.27 -10.40 1.38
C LEU A 78 -15.07 -11.64 0.94
N SER A 79 -14.48 -12.50 0.11
CA SER A 79 -15.12 -13.72 -0.38
C SER A 79 -15.35 -14.77 0.72
N GLN A 80 -14.53 -14.79 1.76
CA GLN A 80 -14.65 -15.75 2.87
C GLN A 80 -15.54 -15.22 4.01
N CYS A 81 -15.51 -13.91 4.29
CA CYS A 81 -16.27 -13.31 5.38
C CYS A 81 -17.66 -12.80 4.97
N GLY A 82 -17.90 -12.50 3.69
CA GLY A 82 -19.13 -11.87 3.22
C GLY A 82 -19.30 -10.40 3.66
N ASP A 83 -18.31 -9.84 4.36
CA ASP A 83 -18.21 -8.43 4.75
C ASP A 83 -16.72 -8.04 4.92
N VAL A 84 -16.41 -6.74 5.02
CA VAL A 84 -15.10 -6.24 5.46
C VAL A 84 -14.87 -6.63 6.93
N ASN A 85 -14.08 -7.68 7.14
CA ASN A 85 -13.63 -8.12 8.46
C ASN A 85 -12.17 -7.70 8.68
N VAL A 86 -11.97 -6.68 9.53
CA VAL A 86 -10.64 -6.12 9.82
C VAL A 86 -9.69 -7.14 10.46
N GLU A 87 -10.21 -8.04 11.31
CA GLU A 87 -9.37 -9.06 11.96
C GLU A 87 -8.91 -10.14 10.97
N ASP A 88 -9.82 -10.66 10.14
CA ASP A 88 -9.48 -11.65 9.11
C ASP A 88 -8.52 -11.06 8.08
N LEU A 89 -8.80 -9.84 7.59
CA LEU A 89 -7.92 -9.13 6.66
C LEU A 89 -6.53 -8.89 7.27
N THR A 90 -6.45 -8.49 8.54
CA THR A 90 -5.17 -8.35 9.26
C THR A 90 -4.41 -9.68 9.34
N LYS A 91 -5.10 -10.78 9.71
CA LYS A 91 -4.50 -12.13 9.79
C LYS A 91 -3.99 -12.59 8.43
N ARG A 92 -4.75 -12.41 7.34
CA ARG A 92 -4.34 -12.80 5.97
C ARG A 92 -3.19 -11.96 5.44
N ILE A 93 -3.19 -10.63 5.63
CA ILE A 93 -2.06 -9.78 5.22
C ILE A 93 -0.80 -10.19 5.98
N TYR A 94 -0.91 -10.46 7.28
CA TYR A 94 0.22 -10.92 8.08
C TYR A 94 0.76 -12.28 7.58
N GLN A 95 -0.13 -13.23 7.22
CA GLN A 95 0.27 -14.54 6.69
C GLN A 95 0.87 -14.46 5.29
N PHE A 96 0.24 -13.74 4.36
CA PHE A 96 0.65 -13.67 2.95
C PHE A 96 1.97 -12.92 2.75
N PHE A 97 2.17 -11.81 3.49
CA PHE A 97 3.35 -10.96 3.38
C PHE A 97 4.39 -11.20 4.47
N GLY A 98 4.18 -12.14 5.39
CA GLY A 98 4.95 -12.29 6.63
C GLY A 98 6.22 -13.13 6.55
N PRO A 99 6.75 -13.59 7.70
CA PRO A 99 7.94 -14.42 7.78
C PRO A 99 7.82 -15.74 7.00
N GLY A 100 8.92 -16.18 6.38
CA GLY A 100 8.96 -17.43 5.60
C GLY A 100 8.25 -17.40 4.24
N THR A 101 7.72 -16.24 3.82
CA THR A 101 7.09 -16.06 2.50
C THR A 101 8.11 -15.54 1.47
N VAL A 102 7.71 -15.48 0.19
CA VAL A 102 8.51 -14.80 -0.87
C VAL A 102 8.77 -13.32 -0.58
N TYR A 103 8.01 -12.69 0.31
CA TYR A 103 8.25 -11.32 0.75
C TYR A 103 9.32 -11.19 1.84
N ASP A 104 9.75 -12.28 2.47
CA ASP A 104 10.66 -12.29 3.62
C ASP A 104 12.14 -12.14 3.22
N LEU A 105 12.43 -11.06 2.51
CA LEU A 105 13.76 -10.73 2.00
C LEU A 105 14.46 -9.70 2.92
N PRO A 106 15.81 -9.70 3.03
CA PRO A 106 16.53 -8.78 3.91
C PRO A 106 16.28 -7.27 3.66
N LEU A 107 15.87 -6.87 2.46
CA LEU A 107 15.47 -5.48 2.16
C LEU A 107 14.00 -5.17 2.51
N ASN A 108 13.18 -6.22 2.62
CA ASN A 108 11.77 -6.17 2.98
C ASN A 108 11.53 -6.23 4.49
N ASP A 109 12.52 -6.65 5.29
CA ASP A 109 12.47 -6.63 6.77
C ASP A 109 11.82 -5.33 7.32
N PRO A 110 10.69 -5.43 8.06
CA PRO A 110 10.01 -4.27 8.65
C PRO A 110 10.86 -3.49 9.66
N TYR A 111 11.87 -4.14 10.25
CA TYR A 111 12.75 -3.61 11.30
C TYR A 111 14.12 -3.16 10.79
N ARG A 112 14.36 -3.25 9.48
CA ARG A 112 15.64 -2.90 8.85
C ARG A 112 16.06 -1.48 9.18
N LYS A 113 17.14 -1.34 9.95
CA LYS A 113 17.69 -0.04 10.37
C LYS A 113 18.16 0.78 9.15
N LYS A 114 17.80 2.06 9.13
CA LYS A 114 18.33 3.05 8.17
C LYS A 114 19.82 3.29 8.49
N GLY A 115 20.67 3.35 7.46
CA GLY A 115 22.12 3.59 7.62
C GLY A 115 23.02 2.35 7.47
N GLY A 116 22.47 1.15 7.24
CA GLY A 116 23.25 -0.01 6.83
C GLY A 116 23.85 0.14 5.41
N PRO A 117 24.63 -0.86 4.94
CA PRO A 117 25.20 -0.86 3.59
C PRO A 117 24.16 -0.57 2.49
N LYS A 118 24.62 0.05 1.40
CA LYS A 118 23.78 0.28 0.21
C LYS A 118 23.23 -1.06 -0.27
N ALA A 119 21.91 -1.13 -0.46
CA ALA A 119 21.29 -2.30 -1.03
C ALA A 119 21.76 -2.47 -2.48
N ILE A 120 22.10 -3.70 -2.86
CA ILE A 120 22.24 -4.08 -4.27
C ILE A 120 20.82 -4.17 -4.83
N LEU A 121 20.58 -3.48 -5.94
CA LEU A 121 19.28 -3.41 -6.61
C LEU A 121 19.44 -3.77 -8.10
N PRO A 122 18.39 -4.32 -8.74
CA PRO A 122 17.13 -4.75 -8.13
C PRO A 122 17.30 -6.00 -7.27
N ILE A 123 16.48 -6.17 -6.24
CA ILE A 123 16.41 -7.42 -5.46
C ILE A 123 15.82 -8.54 -6.32
N ASP A 124 16.19 -9.77 -6.00
CA ASP A 124 15.58 -10.97 -6.59
C ASP A 124 14.37 -11.37 -5.72
N GLY A 125 13.17 -11.33 -6.31
CA GLY A 125 11.89 -11.47 -5.60
C GLY A 125 11.13 -10.16 -5.38
N PRO A 126 9.94 -10.22 -4.75
CA PRO A 126 8.99 -9.12 -4.68
C PRO A 126 9.37 -8.03 -3.66
N TRP A 127 8.82 -6.82 -3.84
CA TRP A 127 9.07 -5.69 -2.95
C TRP A 127 7.97 -5.51 -1.89
N ARG A 128 8.33 -5.37 -0.61
CA ARG A 128 7.41 -4.97 0.47
C ARG A 128 7.44 -3.42 0.61
N ASN A 129 6.33 -2.76 0.33
CA ASN A 129 6.16 -1.30 0.38
C ASN A 129 6.19 -0.72 1.81
N GLY A 130 6.17 0.61 1.92
CA GLY A 130 6.31 1.34 3.19
C GLY A 130 5.16 1.08 4.17
N SER A 131 3.93 1.13 3.67
CA SER A 131 2.70 0.86 4.43
C SER A 131 2.68 -0.56 5.03
N LEU A 132 2.98 -1.61 4.25
CA LEU A 132 3.10 -2.98 4.79
C LEU A 132 4.20 -3.11 5.86
N LYS A 133 5.36 -2.47 5.68
CA LYS A 133 6.42 -2.49 6.72
C LYS A 133 5.97 -1.82 8.02
N ALA A 134 5.12 -0.81 7.97
CA ALA A 134 4.54 -0.20 9.17
C ALA A 134 3.44 -1.08 9.78
N PHE A 135 2.60 -1.69 8.95
CA PHE A 135 1.58 -2.66 9.36
C PHE A 135 2.17 -3.77 10.24
N PHE A 136 3.21 -4.47 9.78
CA PHE A 136 3.88 -5.50 10.59
C PHE A 136 4.33 -4.95 11.95
N ARG A 137 5.10 -3.85 11.97
CA ARG A 137 5.56 -3.22 13.24
C ARG A 137 4.42 -2.81 14.17
N ASN A 138 3.25 -2.46 13.64
CA ASN A 138 2.09 -2.06 14.45
C ASN A 138 1.34 -3.29 15.00
N VAL A 139 1.15 -4.34 14.20
CA VAL A 139 0.59 -5.64 14.63
C VAL A 139 1.47 -6.27 15.70
N ASP A 140 2.78 -6.35 15.45
CA ASP A 140 3.76 -6.94 16.38
C ASP A 140 3.93 -6.12 17.67
N ALA A 141 3.52 -4.85 17.67
CA ALA A 141 3.43 -3.99 18.85
C ALA A 141 2.06 -4.08 19.57
N GLY A 142 1.12 -4.89 19.08
CA GLY A 142 -0.21 -5.06 19.67
C GLY A 142 -1.10 -3.82 19.55
N LYS A 143 -0.92 -2.98 18.52
CA LYS A 143 -1.79 -1.81 18.29
C LYS A 143 -3.14 -2.23 17.72
N GLU A 144 -4.18 -1.53 18.15
CA GLU A 144 -5.53 -1.59 17.58
C GLU A 144 -5.55 -1.02 16.14
N GLU A 145 -4.98 0.17 15.95
CA GLU A 145 -4.77 0.75 14.62
C GLU A 145 -3.46 0.23 14.01
N THR A 146 -3.59 -0.64 13.01
CA THR A 146 -2.46 -1.33 12.36
C THR A 146 -1.87 -0.53 11.20
N GLY A 147 -2.61 0.36 10.56
CA GLY A 147 -2.13 1.09 9.37
C GLY A 147 -1.01 2.09 9.60
N CYS A 148 -0.30 2.44 8.52
CA CYS A 148 0.74 3.47 8.53
C CYS A 148 0.15 4.88 8.54
N ASP A 149 0.50 5.68 9.53
CA ASP A 149 0.09 7.07 9.72
C ASP A 149 0.88 8.06 8.84
N VAL A 150 2.15 7.79 8.59
CA VAL A 150 3.07 8.67 7.85
C VAL A 150 3.22 8.34 6.36
N ASP A 151 2.70 7.21 5.89
CA ASP A 151 2.78 6.85 4.47
C ASP A 151 1.70 7.58 3.67
N CYS A 152 2.14 8.45 2.76
CA CYS A 152 1.28 9.24 1.89
C CYS A 152 1.29 8.77 0.41
N GLN A 153 1.57 7.48 0.16
CA GLN A 153 1.59 6.89 -1.18
C GLN A 153 0.19 6.49 -1.67
N MET A 154 0.08 6.10 -2.95
CA MET A 154 -1.18 5.81 -3.64
C MET A 154 -1.70 4.38 -3.38
N ASP A 155 -1.19 3.71 -2.34
CA ASP A 155 -1.39 2.29 -2.05
C ASP A 155 -2.88 1.91 -1.92
N GLY A 156 -3.69 2.75 -1.25
CA GLY A 156 -5.14 2.53 -1.15
C GLY A 156 -5.85 2.48 -2.51
N VAL A 157 -5.48 3.35 -3.46
CA VAL A 157 -6.09 3.39 -4.81
C VAL A 157 -5.84 2.09 -5.56
N THR A 158 -4.65 1.50 -5.40
CA THR A 158 -4.25 0.30 -6.15
C THR A 158 -5.00 -0.97 -5.77
N LYS A 159 -5.70 -1.00 -4.63
CA LYS A 159 -6.33 -2.21 -4.08
C LYS A 159 -7.81 -2.13 -3.75
N LEU A 160 -8.49 -1.01 -4.02
CA LEU A 160 -9.92 -0.83 -3.67
C LEU A 160 -10.90 -1.60 -4.56
N ALA A 161 -10.48 -2.12 -5.71
CA ALA A 161 -11.41 -2.71 -6.69
C ALA A 161 -12.32 -3.83 -6.12
N PRO A 162 -11.84 -4.79 -5.31
CA PRO A 162 -12.69 -5.82 -4.71
C PRO A 162 -13.78 -5.27 -3.79
N VAL A 163 -13.44 -4.33 -2.90
CA VAL A 163 -14.40 -3.75 -1.95
C VAL A 163 -15.40 -2.84 -2.67
N VAL A 164 -14.98 -2.04 -3.64
CA VAL A 164 -15.95 -1.23 -4.41
C VAL A 164 -16.85 -2.11 -5.27
N ALA A 165 -16.33 -3.16 -5.91
CA ALA A 165 -17.14 -4.10 -6.69
C ALA A 165 -18.21 -4.82 -5.85
N MET A 166 -17.91 -5.14 -4.58
CA MET A 166 -18.85 -5.81 -3.66
C MET A 166 -19.96 -4.89 -3.15
N TYR A 167 -19.67 -3.61 -2.93
CA TYR A 167 -20.59 -2.63 -2.33
C TYR A 167 -21.12 -1.57 -3.31
N ALA A 168 -20.82 -1.65 -4.62
CA ALA A 168 -21.28 -0.67 -5.60
C ALA A 168 -22.80 -0.47 -5.55
N GLY A 169 -23.22 0.80 -5.41
CA GLY A 169 -24.62 1.20 -5.28
C GLY A 169 -25.20 1.10 -3.87
N ARG A 170 -24.39 0.74 -2.86
CA ARG A 170 -24.82 0.65 -1.45
C ARG A 170 -24.31 1.84 -0.63
N PRO A 171 -25.11 2.40 0.28
CA PRO A 171 -24.75 3.61 1.03
C PRO A 171 -23.52 3.43 1.93
N GLU A 172 -23.22 2.21 2.37
CA GLU A 172 -22.06 1.88 3.20
C GLU A 172 -20.74 1.73 2.42
N MET A 173 -20.74 1.78 1.09
CA MET A 173 -19.57 1.48 0.24
C MET A 173 -18.30 2.23 0.69
N LEU A 174 -18.40 3.54 0.90
CA LEU A 174 -17.27 4.38 1.27
C LEU A 174 -16.76 4.11 2.70
N GLU A 175 -17.64 3.72 3.62
CA GLU A 175 -17.25 3.30 4.98
C GLU A 175 -16.47 1.98 4.92
N LYS A 176 -16.94 1.03 4.10
CA LYS A 176 -16.30 -0.28 3.89
C LYS A 176 -14.94 -0.14 3.21
N VAL A 177 -14.81 0.76 2.21
CA VAL A 177 -13.51 1.12 1.62
C VAL A 177 -12.57 1.68 2.69
N GLU A 178 -12.99 2.70 3.44
CA GLU A 178 -12.12 3.31 4.45
C GLU A 178 -11.62 2.29 5.49
N LYS A 179 -12.52 1.46 6.03
CA LYS A 179 -12.18 0.38 6.96
C LYS A 179 -11.14 -0.58 6.39
N ALA A 180 -11.28 -1.00 5.13
CA ALA A 180 -10.32 -1.90 4.49
C ALA A 180 -8.95 -1.26 4.21
N ILE A 181 -8.89 0.03 3.88
CA ILE A 181 -7.64 0.74 3.60
C ILE A 181 -6.86 1.07 4.87
N ARG A 182 -7.53 1.52 5.94
CA ARG A 182 -6.89 1.87 7.22
C ARG A 182 -6.17 0.70 7.90
N VAL A 183 -6.43 -0.56 7.50
CA VAL A 183 -5.65 -1.72 7.95
C VAL A 183 -4.16 -1.59 7.63
N THR A 184 -3.77 -1.07 6.46
CA THR A 184 -2.33 -0.89 6.13
C THR A 184 -1.90 0.56 6.00
N GLN A 185 -2.84 1.49 5.74
CA GLN A 185 -2.53 2.89 5.48
C GLN A 185 -3.56 3.78 6.19
N ASN A 186 -3.19 4.24 7.38
CA ASN A 186 -4.02 5.06 8.27
C ASN A 186 -3.67 6.55 8.14
N ASN A 187 -3.67 7.07 6.90
CA ASN A 187 -3.36 8.46 6.60
C ASN A 187 -4.55 9.13 5.91
N ASP A 188 -5.06 10.23 6.46
CA ASP A 188 -6.32 10.83 6.01
C ASP A 188 -6.25 11.40 4.59
N MET A 189 -5.08 11.82 4.11
CA MET A 189 -4.91 12.24 2.71
C MET A 189 -5.04 11.04 1.76
N CYS A 190 -4.46 9.90 2.13
CA CYS A 190 -4.60 8.66 1.36
C CYS A 190 -6.04 8.14 1.39
N VAL A 191 -6.72 8.21 2.53
CA VAL A 191 -8.13 7.84 2.66
C VAL A 191 -8.99 8.75 1.77
N ALA A 192 -8.90 10.08 1.89
CA ALA A 192 -9.69 11.01 1.08
C ALA A 192 -9.46 10.82 -0.44
N VAL A 193 -8.22 10.64 -0.88
CA VAL A 193 -7.91 10.35 -2.30
C VAL A 193 -8.45 8.99 -2.72
N THR A 194 -8.39 7.97 -1.86
CA THR A 194 -8.89 6.62 -2.16
C THR A 194 -10.42 6.59 -2.22
N LEU A 195 -11.12 7.33 -1.35
CA LEU A 195 -12.58 7.47 -1.39
C LEU A 195 -13.05 8.23 -2.64
N ALA A 196 -12.31 9.25 -3.08
CA ALA A 196 -12.59 9.89 -4.36
C ALA A 196 -12.39 8.91 -5.54
N ALA A 197 -11.33 8.09 -5.53
CA ALA A 197 -11.13 7.04 -6.54
C ALA A 197 -12.21 5.94 -6.49
N ALA A 198 -12.72 5.61 -5.31
CA ALA A 198 -13.83 4.67 -5.13
C ALA A 198 -15.12 5.16 -5.77
N ARG A 199 -15.46 6.46 -5.63
CA ARG A 199 -16.60 7.08 -6.32
C ARG A 199 -16.49 6.98 -7.85
N PHE A 200 -15.28 7.18 -8.40
CA PHE A 200 -15.05 6.98 -9.84
C PHE A 200 -15.27 5.53 -10.27
N LEU A 201 -14.70 4.56 -9.55
CA LEU A 201 -14.82 3.16 -9.91
C LEU A 201 -16.27 2.68 -9.78
N GLU A 202 -16.96 3.06 -8.72
CA GLU A 202 -18.39 2.81 -8.54
C GLU A 202 -19.22 3.40 -9.68
N HIS A 203 -18.95 4.66 -10.07
CA HIS A 203 -19.67 5.30 -11.19
C HIS A 203 -19.55 4.48 -12.48
N PHE A 204 -18.37 3.97 -12.81
CA PHE A 204 -18.18 3.10 -13.98
C PHE A 204 -18.79 1.70 -13.81
N ILE A 205 -18.82 1.13 -12.60
CA ILE A 205 -19.50 -0.16 -12.33
C ILE A 205 -21.02 -0.01 -12.47
N LEU A 206 -21.60 1.07 -11.94
CA LEU A 206 -23.04 1.32 -12.03
C LEU A 206 -23.47 1.70 -13.46
N ASN A 207 -22.79 2.66 -14.07
CA ASN A 207 -23.26 3.32 -15.30
C ASN A 207 -22.58 2.85 -16.59
N GLY A 208 -21.43 2.17 -16.50
CA GLY A 208 -20.56 1.93 -17.65
C GLY A 208 -19.77 3.16 -18.07
N PRO A 209 -19.19 3.18 -19.29
CA PRO A 209 -18.39 4.31 -19.79
C PRO A 209 -19.22 5.60 -19.88
N ASP A 210 -18.82 6.62 -19.12
CA ASP A 210 -19.48 7.93 -19.09
C ASP A 210 -18.44 9.07 -19.15
N PRO A 211 -18.48 9.94 -20.18
CA PRO A 211 -17.60 11.11 -20.25
C PRO A 211 -17.85 12.14 -19.14
N LYS A 212 -19.01 12.10 -18.46
CA LYS A 212 -19.39 12.99 -17.35
C LYS A 212 -19.04 12.44 -15.96
N ALA A 213 -18.36 11.30 -15.86
CA ALA A 213 -18.00 10.68 -14.58
C ALA A 213 -17.24 11.66 -13.64
N LEU A 214 -16.40 12.54 -14.19
CA LEU A 214 -15.72 13.58 -13.41
C LEU A 214 -16.71 14.58 -12.80
N ASP A 215 -17.65 15.11 -13.58
CA ASP A 215 -18.63 16.09 -13.11
C ASP A 215 -19.56 15.45 -12.06
N ALA A 216 -19.95 14.19 -12.26
CA ALA A 216 -20.75 13.42 -11.30
C ALA A 216 -20.01 13.23 -9.96
N VAL A 217 -18.75 12.80 -9.97
CA VAL A 217 -17.95 12.63 -8.75
C VAL A 217 -17.64 13.96 -8.08
N LEU A 218 -17.38 15.03 -8.84
CA LEU A 218 -17.23 16.38 -8.30
C LEU A 218 -18.52 16.89 -7.65
N ALA A 219 -19.69 16.63 -8.23
CA ALA A 219 -20.97 16.97 -7.62
C ALA A 219 -21.15 16.25 -6.28
N GLN A 220 -20.89 14.94 -6.20
CA GLN A 220 -20.93 14.18 -4.95
C GLN A 220 -19.95 14.73 -3.88
N LEU A 221 -18.73 15.12 -4.28
CA LEU A 221 -17.74 15.63 -3.33
C LEU A 221 -18.07 17.06 -2.84
N ASN A 222 -18.78 17.86 -3.64
CA ASN A 222 -19.21 19.20 -3.25
C ASN A 222 -20.55 19.22 -2.47
N ASP A 223 -21.27 18.11 -2.38
CA ASP A 223 -22.49 18.01 -1.59
C ASP A 223 -22.19 18.19 -0.08
N PRO A 224 -22.82 19.19 0.60
CA PRO A 224 -22.69 19.39 2.04
C PRO A 224 -23.17 18.20 2.89
N GLN A 225 -24.07 17.37 2.36
CA GLN A 225 -24.63 16.18 3.01
C GLN A 225 -24.07 14.85 2.45
N ARG A 226 -22.94 14.91 1.73
CA ARG A 226 -22.31 13.72 1.13
C ARG A 226 -22.00 12.63 2.15
N GLN A 227 -22.14 11.38 1.73
CA GLN A 227 -21.73 10.21 2.49
C GLN A 227 -20.21 10.16 2.70
N ASN A 228 -19.81 9.72 3.89
CA ASN A 228 -18.44 9.63 4.40
C ASN A 228 -17.54 10.87 4.15
N PRO A 229 -17.89 12.03 4.72
CA PRO A 229 -17.17 13.28 4.49
C PRO A 229 -15.80 13.29 5.17
N GLN A 230 -14.75 13.65 4.43
CA GLN A 230 -13.37 13.75 4.94
C GLN A 230 -12.95 15.22 5.07
N GLU A 231 -12.09 15.54 6.05
CA GLU A 231 -11.57 16.91 6.24
C GLU A 231 -10.84 17.44 5.00
N LEU A 232 -10.16 16.54 4.28
CA LEU A 232 -9.29 16.85 3.15
C LEU A 232 -10.02 16.84 1.79
N ASP A 233 -11.33 16.58 1.74
CA ASP A 233 -12.12 16.56 0.50
C ASP A 233 -11.96 17.86 -0.31
N ARG A 234 -11.93 19.02 0.36
CA ARG A 234 -11.71 20.33 -0.30
C ARG A 234 -10.39 20.40 -1.06
N ALA A 235 -9.34 19.77 -0.55
CA ALA A 235 -8.05 19.68 -1.23
C ALA A 235 -8.09 18.69 -2.41
N VAL A 236 -8.82 17.59 -2.28
CA VAL A 236 -9.04 16.62 -3.37
C VAL A 236 -9.82 17.25 -4.53
N ILE A 237 -10.94 17.92 -4.23
CA ILE A 237 -11.77 18.67 -5.19
C ILE A 237 -10.92 19.72 -5.92
N GLY A 238 -10.17 20.55 -5.18
CA GLY A 238 -9.33 21.61 -5.76
C GLY A 238 -8.29 21.07 -6.74
N ASN A 239 -7.66 19.92 -6.43
CA ASN A 239 -6.72 19.28 -7.34
C ASN A 239 -7.39 18.68 -8.59
N ALA A 240 -8.53 17.99 -8.43
CA ALA A 240 -9.27 17.38 -9.53
C ALA A 240 -9.75 18.44 -10.54
N THR A 241 -10.40 19.50 -10.07
CA THR A 241 -10.89 20.61 -10.90
C THR A 241 -9.75 21.37 -11.58
N CYS A 242 -8.64 21.59 -10.88
CA CYS A 242 -7.45 22.26 -11.44
C CYS A 242 -6.81 21.44 -12.57
N LEU A 243 -6.59 20.13 -12.36
CA LEU A 243 -6.00 19.24 -13.36
C LEU A 243 -6.88 19.14 -14.62
N PHE A 244 -8.20 19.04 -14.46
CA PHE A 244 -9.11 19.03 -15.61
C PHE A 244 -9.10 20.36 -16.38
N THR A 245 -9.16 21.49 -15.67
CA THR A 245 -9.13 22.83 -16.28
C THR A 245 -7.81 23.13 -17.00
N LEU A 246 -6.69 22.58 -16.52
CA LEU A 246 -5.40 22.69 -17.20
C LEU A 246 -5.33 21.77 -18.43
N ARG A 247 -5.84 20.54 -18.32
CA ARG A 247 -5.86 19.57 -19.43
C ARG A 247 -6.77 20.00 -20.58
N SER A 248 -7.96 20.55 -20.29
CA SER A 248 -8.87 21.11 -21.30
C SER A 248 -8.31 22.36 -21.99
N LYS A 249 -7.35 23.06 -21.34
CA LYS A 249 -6.56 24.16 -21.92
C LYS A 249 -5.24 23.73 -22.56
N GLY A 250 -4.99 22.42 -22.70
CA GLY A 250 -3.75 21.89 -23.30
C GLY A 250 -2.49 22.02 -22.45
N ILE A 251 -2.60 22.39 -21.17
CA ILE A 251 -1.46 22.65 -20.28
C ILE A 251 -1.11 21.36 -19.51
N ILE A 252 -0.12 20.63 -20.01
CA ILE A 252 0.41 19.43 -19.34
C ILE A 252 1.30 19.85 -18.15
N TYR A 253 1.04 19.27 -16.97
CA TYR A 253 1.79 19.55 -15.76
C TYR A 253 3.17 18.88 -15.81
N GLY A 254 4.22 19.66 -16.11
CA GLY A 254 5.60 19.22 -15.86
C GLY A 254 5.80 19.00 -14.36
N GLY A 255 6.00 17.74 -13.95
CA GLY A 255 6.06 17.33 -12.54
C GLY A 255 7.10 18.08 -11.69
N ARG A 256 7.08 17.89 -10.36
CA ARG A 256 7.79 18.70 -9.33
C ARG A 256 9.28 19.04 -9.62
N GLN A 257 9.98 18.27 -10.45
CA GLN A 257 11.31 18.65 -10.96
C GLN A 257 11.33 20.00 -11.71
N GLY A 258 10.26 20.37 -12.42
CA GLY A 258 10.15 21.64 -13.15
C GLY A 258 10.19 22.87 -12.24
N GLN A 259 9.57 22.80 -11.05
CA GLN A 259 9.64 23.88 -10.05
C GLN A 259 11.05 24.00 -9.45
N MET A 260 11.74 22.87 -9.20
CA MET A 260 13.14 22.90 -8.78
C MET A 260 14.08 23.43 -9.88
N ARG A 261 13.81 23.11 -11.16
CA ARG A 261 14.56 23.67 -12.30
C ARG A 261 14.39 25.19 -12.37
N ARG A 262 13.15 25.72 -12.26
CA ARG A 262 12.89 27.18 -12.24
C ARG A 262 13.55 27.88 -11.05
N LYS A 263 13.49 27.32 -9.82
CA LYS A 263 14.23 27.86 -8.66
C LYS A 263 15.75 27.85 -8.90
N ARG A 264 16.32 26.76 -9.44
CA ARG A 264 17.76 26.69 -9.80
C ARG A 264 18.13 27.67 -10.92
N GLN A 265 17.27 27.94 -11.89
CA GLN A 265 17.50 28.92 -12.97
C GLN A 265 17.45 30.37 -12.45
N MET A 266 16.50 30.72 -11.57
CA MET A 266 16.49 32.02 -10.89
C MET A 266 17.76 32.22 -10.06
N CYS A 267 18.16 31.23 -9.25
CA CYS A 267 19.42 31.28 -8.50
C CYS A 267 20.68 31.32 -9.38
N ARG A 268 20.61 30.85 -10.65
CA ARG A 268 21.71 30.97 -11.61
C ARG A 268 21.79 32.38 -12.21
N LYS A 269 20.65 32.99 -12.59
CA LYS A 269 20.62 34.40 -13.06
C LYS A 269 21.21 35.35 -11.99
N HIS A 270 20.73 35.28 -10.75
CA HIS A 270 21.27 36.09 -9.65
C HIS A 270 22.74 35.80 -9.26
N ARG A 271 23.35 34.72 -9.76
CA ARG A 271 24.79 34.43 -9.51
C ARG A 271 25.70 35.05 -10.58
N ASN A 272 25.16 35.44 -11.74
CA ASN A 272 25.95 36.01 -12.83
C ASN A 272 26.09 37.54 -12.75
N ASP A 273 25.22 38.23 -12.00
CA ASP A 273 25.20 39.70 -11.89
C ASP A 273 26.03 40.26 -10.72
N VAL A 274 26.90 39.46 -10.09
CA VAL A 274 27.71 39.87 -8.93
C VAL A 274 29.19 39.60 -9.16
N LYS A 275 29.99 40.69 -9.24
CA LYS A 275 31.46 40.63 -9.35
C LYS A 275 32.09 39.75 -8.24
N PRO A 276 33.17 39.01 -8.53
CA PRO A 276 33.68 37.98 -7.63
C PRO A 276 34.21 38.56 -6.32
N LYS A 277 33.70 38.05 -5.20
CA LYS A 277 34.18 38.36 -3.84
C LYS A 277 35.19 37.29 -3.39
N THR A 278 36.22 37.72 -2.67
CA THR A 278 37.39 36.90 -2.31
C THR A 278 37.06 35.71 -1.38
N HIS A 279 37.91 34.69 -1.43
CA HIS A 279 37.70 33.36 -0.84
C HIS A 279 37.31 33.36 0.66
N LYS A 280 37.79 34.34 1.44
CA LYS A 280 37.44 34.53 2.87
C LYS A 280 35.96 34.85 3.10
N GLN A 281 35.31 35.61 2.20
CA GLN A 281 33.89 35.99 2.37
C GLN A 281 32.93 34.83 2.07
N MET A 282 33.38 33.79 1.37
CA MET A 282 32.57 32.61 1.04
C MET A 282 32.47 31.64 2.24
N GLN A 283 33.57 31.47 3.00
CA GLN A 283 33.59 30.62 4.19
C GLN A 283 32.72 31.16 5.33
N GLN A 284 32.72 32.49 5.57
CA GLN A 284 31.88 33.10 6.60
C GLN A 284 30.37 32.98 6.32
N LYS A 285 29.94 33.00 5.04
CA LYS A 285 28.53 32.79 4.69
C LYS A 285 28.06 31.35 4.89
N ASN A 286 28.90 30.36 4.65
CA ASN A 286 28.55 28.96 4.89
C ASN A 286 28.33 28.69 6.39
N ALA A 287 29.23 29.18 7.26
CA ALA A 287 29.09 29.07 8.70
C ALA A 287 27.82 29.76 9.26
N ALA A 288 27.41 30.89 8.67
CA ALA A 288 26.16 31.56 9.02
C ALA A 288 24.91 30.77 8.56
N THR A 289 25.01 30.05 7.43
CA THR A 289 23.90 29.27 6.87
C THR A 289 23.69 27.97 7.65
N GLU A 290 24.76 27.31 8.11
CA GLU A 290 24.67 26.16 9.03
C GLU A 290 24.09 26.55 10.40
N LYS A 291 24.46 27.72 10.95
CA LYS A 291 23.85 28.22 12.20
C LYS A 291 22.35 28.43 12.06
N CYS A 292 21.86 29.02 10.96
CA CYS A 292 20.43 29.17 10.71
C CYS A 292 19.68 27.84 10.51
N TYR A 293 20.35 26.79 10.02
CA TYR A 293 19.74 25.47 9.87
C TYR A 293 19.58 24.76 11.22
N ASN A 294 20.63 24.81 12.06
CA ASN A 294 20.61 24.14 13.37
C ASN A 294 19.69 24.82 14.39
N HIS A 295 19.63 26.16 14.40
CA HIS A 295 18.78 26.88 15.36
C HIS A 295 17.27 26.68 15.12
N ARG A 296 16.86 26.30 13.90
CA ARG A 296 15.46 26.02 13.56
C ARG A 296 14.99 24.69 14.15
N ASN A 297 15.84 23.66 14.08
CA ASN A 297 15.55 22.34 14.63
C ASN A 297 15.48 22.35 16.18
N GLU A 298 16.23 23.23 16.85
CA GLU A 298 16.13 23.43 18.30
C GLU A 298 14.86 24.18 18.75
N ALA A 299 14.27 25.00 17.88
CA ALA A 299 13.02 25.71 18.16
C ALA A 299 11.80 24.79 18.06
N GLU A 300 11.78 23.90 17.05
CA GLU A 300 10.71 22.92 16.84
C GLU A 300 10.70 21.83 17.93
N ALA A 301 11.83 21.56 18.59
CA ALA A 301 11.92 20.64 19.72
C ALA A 301 11.35 21.18 21.06
N LYS A 302 11.01 22.47 21.16
CA LYS A 302 10.62 23.13 22.43
C LYS A 302 9.12 23.40 22.59
N THR A 303 8.28 23.05 21.62
CA THR A 303 6.84 23.35 21.61
C THR A 303 5.92 22.14 21.85
N TYR A 304 6.45 21.00 22.28
CA TYR A 304 5.63 19.85 22.71
C TYR A 304 5.51 19.79 24.25
N LYS A 305 4.32 20.12 24.79
CA LYS A 305 3.98 19.89 26.20
C LYS A 305 3.28 18.53 26.36
N PRO A 306 3.85 17.55 27.09
CA PRO A 306 3.12 16.33 27.41
C PRO A 306 2.01 16.61 28.44
N THR A 307 0.82 16.05 28.18
CA THR A 307 -0.32 16.10 29.11
C THR A 307 -0.11 15.20 30.34
N LYS A 308 -0.85 15.51 31.41
CA LYS A 308 -0.62 15.04 32.79
C LYS A 308 -0.58 13.51 32.94
N GLN A 309 0.40 13.02 33.68
CA GLN A 309 0.37 11.68 34.29
C GLN A 309 -0.71 11.60 35.39
N MET A 310 -1.38 10.45 35.50
CA MET A 310 -2.09 10.03 36.70
C MET A 310 -1.32 8.89 37.41
N PRO A 311 -1.48 8.71 38.74
CA PRO A 311 -0.45 8.11 39.57
C PRO A 311 -0.40 6.58 39.53
N LYS A 312 0.82 6.04 39.51
CA LYS A 312 1.09 4.61 39.76
C LYS A 312 0.78 4.28 41.23
N LYS A 313 -0.03 3.26 41.48
CA LYS A 313 -0.13 2.64 42.82
C LYS A 313 1.07 1.72 43.05
N ASN A 314 1.65 1.82 44.24
CA ASN A 314 2.72 0.93 44.69
C ASN A 314 2.20 -0.48 45.00
N ALA A 315 3.02 -1.49 44.72
CA ALA A 315 2.95 -2.79 45.38
C ALA A 315 4.37 -3.13 45.86
N ALA A 316 4.51 -3.47 47.15
CA ALA A 316 5.80 -3.61 47.79
C ALA A 316 6.37 -5.03 47.68
N ASN A 317 7.64 -5.09 47.31
CA ASN A 317 8.69 -6.01 47.75
C ASN A 317 8.34 -7.01 48.87
N THR A 318 8.51 -8.32 48.60
CA THR A 318 8.90 -9.32 49.61
C THR A 318 9.95 -10.27 49.04
N LYS A 319 10.90 -10.66 49.89
CA LYS A 319 12.11 -11.40 49.52
C LYS A 319 12.01 -12.91 49.83
N ASN A 320 12.51 -13.71 48.89
CA ASN A 320 13.49 -14.80 49.09
C ASN A 320 13.24 -15.91 50.12
N THR A 321 13.14 -17.16 49.65
CA THR A 321 13.73 -18.35 50.32
C THR A 321 13.97 -19.52 49.34
N GLN A 322 15.24 -19.80 49.08
CA GLN A 322 15.92 -21.12 49.18
C GLN A 322 15.26 -22.43 48.64
N ASN A 323 15.94 -23.00 47.64
CA ASN A 323 16.04 -24.45 47.30
C ASN A 323 16.75 -25.23 48.46
N PRO A 324 16.86 -26.59 48.53
CA PRO A 324 16.89 -27.57 47.42
C PRO A 324 16.26 -28.98 47.62
N LYS A 325 16.08 -29.75 46.54
CA LYS A 325 16.78 -31.06 46.29
C LYS A 325 16.28 -31.83 45.06
N THR A 326 17.19 -32.64 44.52
CA THR A 326 17.09 -33.55 43.37
C THR A 326 16.62 -34.96 43.74
N THR A 327 15.85 -35.62 42.86
CA THR A 327 16.03 -37.07 42.58
C THR A 327 15.48 -37.46 41.21
N GLU A 328 16.16 -38.37 40.53
CA GLU A 328 15.72 -39.02 39.28
C GLU A 328 14.78 -40.21 39.57
N ARG A 329 13.90 -40.58 38.63
CA ARG A 329 13.93 -41.89 37.93
C ARG A 329 12.73 -42.16 37.01
N ASN A 330 13.07 -42.70 35.84
CA ASN A 330 12.32 -43.57 34.92
C ASN A 330 11.03 -44.25 35.44
N ALA A 331 9.97 -44.33 34.62
CA ALA A 331 9.66 -45.54 33.81
C ALA A 331 8.29 -45.51 33.08
N ALA A 332 8.34 -45.93 31.80
CA ALA A 332 7.40 -46.73 30.99
C ALA A 332 5.88 -46.88 31.27
N ASN A 333 5.15 -47.08 30.16
CA ASN A 333 3.83 -47.75 30.01
C ASN A 333 2.59 -46.98 30.54
N THR A 334 1.37 -47.12 29.98
CA THR A 334 0.87 -48.08 28.97
C THR A 334 -0.27 -47.52 28.12
N SER A 335 -0.51 -48.17 26.97
CA SER A 335 -1.70 -48.13 26.11
C SER A 335 -3.07 -47.98 26.81
N THR A 336 -4.00 -47.27 26.16
CA THR A 336 -5.38 -47.78 25.97
C THR A 336 -6.06 -47.25 24.72
N LYS A 337 -6.40 -48.16 23.79
CA LYS A 337 -7.46 -47.93 22.77
C LYS A 337 -8.81 -48.31 23.38
N ARG A 338 -9.86 -47.53 23.13
CA ARG A 338 -11.25 -48.05 23.09
C ARG A 338 -12.02 -47.44 21.91
N LYS A 339 -12.63 -48.32 21.11
CA LYS A 339 -13.65 -47.99 20.10
C LYS A 339 -15.01 -47.91 20.81
N CYS A 340 -15.94 -47.11 20.28
CA CYS A 340 -17.33 -47.56 20.18
C CYS A 340 -18.06 -46.94 18.97
N THR A 341 -18.75 -47.81 18.24
CA THR A 341 -19.74 -47.62 17.16
C THR A 341 -21.10 -47.14 17.71
N ARG A 342 -22.16 -46.72 16.99
CA ARG A 342 -22.50 -46.27 15.60
C ARG A 342 -24.02 -45.88 15.63
N LEU A 343 -24.60 -45.41 14.52
CA LEU A 343 -26.06 -45.21 14.23
C LEU A 343 -26.62 -43.86 14.73
N LEU A 344 -27.37 -43.02 13.99
CA LEU A 344 -27.95 -42.98 12.62
C LEU A 344 -27.70 -41.56 12.01
N GLY A 345 -28.00 -41.18 10.75
CA GLY A 345 -28.47 -41.90 9.55
C GLY A 345 -29.41 -41.05 8.65
N GLY A 346 -29.00 -40.66 7.43
CA GLY A 346 -29.78 -39.87 6.44
C GLY A 346 -28.90 -39.01 5.49
N PRO A 347 -29.35 -38.64 4.27
CA PRO A 347 -28.63 -39.12 3.07
C PRO A 347 -28.02 -38.06 2.12
N ASP A 348 -27.11 -38.59 1.28
CA ASP A 348 -26.63 -38.20 -0.06
C ASP A 348 -26.46 -36.73 -0.51
N LEU A 349 -25.24 -36.43 -0.99
CA LEU A 349 -24.95 -36.17 -2.42
C LEU A 349 -23.45 -35.84 -2.59
N ARG A 350 -22.61 -36.82 -2.96
CA ARG A 350 -21.25 -36.59 -3.47
C ARG A 350 -20.82 -37.69 -4.44
N ASP A 351 -20.62 -37.31 -5.70
CA ASP A 351 -19.78 -38.04 -6.64
C ASP A 351 -18.98 -37.03 -7.49
N GLY A 352 -17.73 -37.37 -7.82
CA GLY A 352 -16.85 -36.57 -8.69
C GLY A 352 -15.61 -35.98 -8.01
N PRO A 353 -14.44 -36.66 -8.08
CA PRO A 353 -13.15 -36.07 -7.71
C PRO A 353 -12.59 -35.21 -8.86
N VAL A 354 -12.20 -33.96 -8.58
CA VAL A 354 -11.49 -33.10 -9.54
C VAL A 354 -9.99 -33.29 -9.37
N LEU A 355 -9.37 -34.07 -10.27
CA LEU A 355 -7.91 -34.02 -10.46
C LEU A 355 -7.53 -32.72 -11.17
N TRP A 356 -6.61 -31.97 -10.60
CA TRP A 356 -5.86 -30.91 -11.29
C TRP A 356 -4.44 -31.42 -11.56
N ASP A 357 -4.27 -32.15 -12.67
CA ASP A 357 -2.95 -32.52 -13.16
C ASP A 357 -2.24 -31.32 -13.80
N ARG A 358 -0.94 -31.20 -13.52
CA ARG A 358 -0.06 -30.22 -14.18
C ARG A 358 0.21 -30.65 -15.62
N PRO A 359 0.16 -29.75 -16.62
CA PRO A 359 0.75 -30.03 -17.92
C PRO A 359 2.28 -30.08 -17.81
N GLU A 360 2.87 -31.21 -18.17
CA GLU A 360 4.32 -31.32 -18.32
C GLU A 360 4.84 -30.55 -19.54
N ARG A 361 6.15 -30.24 -19.51
CA ARG A 361 6.84 -29.51 -20.57
C ARG A 361 6.88 -30.36 -21.83
N ARG A 362 6.45 -29.81 -22.97
CA ARG A 362 6.93 -30.27 -24.28
C ARG A 362 8.01 -29.34 -24.80
N SER A 363 9.23 -29.86 -24.84
CA SER A 363 10.31 -29.33 -25.67
C SER A 363 9.96 -29.49 -27.14
N TYR A 364 10.15 -28.44 -27.93
CA TYR A 364 10.31 -28.56 -29.38
C TYR A 364 11.76 -28.22 -29.74
N SER A 365 12.36 -29.14 -30.51
CA SER A 365 13.61 -29.01 -31.25
C SER A 365 13.43 -28.16 -32.49
#